data_AF-A0A0B4EIM6-F1
#
_entry.id   AF-A0A0B4EIM6-F1
#
_cell.length_a   1.000
_cell.length_b   1.000
_cell.length_c   1.000
_cell.angle_alpha   90.00
_cell.angle_beta   90.00
_cell.angle_gamma   90.00
#
_symmetry.space_group_name_H-M   'P 1'
#
loop_
_entity.id
_entity.type
_entity.pdbx_description
1 polymer ?
#
loop_
_entity_poly.entity_id
_entity_poly.type
_entity_poly.pdbx_seq_one_letter_code
_entity_poly.pdbx_strand_id
1 'polypeptide(L)'
;MKKRLLLLAFLLSVPVLAEQTVDLGNSVVKGSKSGSGNYTLIPKEYKNTYTITQEKIRERNYKNVEDVLRDAPGVTIQHTAFGPRVDMRGSGEKSLQRVKVMVDGVSINPTEETMASLPINAIPIETVKKIEIIPGGGATLYGSGSVGGVVSITTNSNATKNNFFMDLNYGSYDHRSFGFAGGYNINPKLYVNYGFSYLNSEGYRREEEKENKIFLGGFDYKFNKKNRVRLQVRHSDIKDDSSNQLKKRNYLQTELLPV
;
A
#
# COMPACT_ATOMS: atom_id res chain seq x y z
N MET A 1 -58.54 13.45 1.17
CA MET A 1 -57.36 14.23 0.76
C MET A 1 -56.07 13.38 0.76
N LYS A 2 -55.97 12.32 -0.08
CA LYS A 2 -54.76 11.47 -0.18
C LYS A 2 -54.52 10.88 -1.59
N LYS A 3 -54.93 11.56 -2.66
CA LYS A 3 -54.74 11.07 -4.06
C LYS A 3 -54.16 12.10 -5.04
N ARG A 4 -53.67 13.25 -4.58
CA ARG A 4 -53.07 14.29 -5.44
C ARG A 4 -51.56 14.51 -5.25
N LEU A 5 -50.91 13.76 -4.36
CA LEU A 5 -49.47 13.94 -4.07
C LEU A 5 -48.53 13.10 -4.95
N LEU A 6 -49.05 12.12 -5.70
CA LEU A 6 -48.24 11.22 -6.53
C LEU A 6 -47.97 11.72 -7.95
N LEU A 7 -48.62 12.81 -8.36
CA LEU A 7 -48.43 13.43 -9.69
C LEU A 7 -47.34 14.51 -9.72
N LEU A 8 -46.77 14.87 -8.56
CA LEU A 8 -45.66 15.83 -8.47
C LEU A 8 -44.26 15.18 -8.51
N ALA A 9 -44.18 13.85 -8.34
CA ALA A 9 -42.91 13.11 -8.35
C ALA A 9 -42.47 12.64 -9.75
N PHE A 10 -43.33 12.78 -10.76
CA PHE A 10 -43.07 12.32 -12.14
C PHE A 10 -42.63 13.46 -13.09
N LEU A 11 -42.52 14.69 -12.60
CA LEU A 11 -42.17 15.89 -13.38
C LEU A 11 -40.71 16.35 -13.20
N LEU A 12 -39.88 15.55 -12.51
CA LEU A 12 -38.47 15.87 -12.20
C LEU A 12 -37.44 15.02 -12.96
N SER A 13 -37.85 14.15 -13.89
CA SER A 13 -36.93 13.40 -14.76
C SER A 13 -36.82 14.06 -16.14
N VAL A 14 -36.12 15.19 -16.22
CA VAL A 14 -35.56 15.69 -17.49
C VAL A 14 -34.08 15.33 -17.50
N PRO A 15 -33.59 14.52 -18.44
CA PRO A 15 -32.16 14.43 -18.67
C PRO A 15 -31.73 15.74 -19.32
N VAL A 16 -31.10 16.61 -18.55
CA VAL A 16 -30.31 17.71 -19.10
C VAL A 16 -29.10 17.07 -19.78
N LEU A 17 -29.19 16.85 -21.08
CA LEU A 17 -28.02 16.70 -21.95
C LEU A 17 -27.34 18.06 -22.00
N ALA A 18 -26.46 18.31 -21.02
CA ALA A 18 -25.49 19.38 -21.12
C ALA A 18 -24.45 18.95 -22.15
N GLU A 19 -24.57 19.50 -23.35
CA GLU A 19 -23.50 19.48 -24.35
C GLU A 19 -22.30 20.21 -23.74
N GLN A 20 -21.30 19.46 -23.28
CA GLN A 20 -20.01 20.03 -22.91
C GLN A 20 -19.31 20.44 -24.21
N THR A 21 -19.59 21.66 -24.66
CA THR A 21 -18.71 22.37 -25.58
C THR A 21 -17.39 22.60 -24.83
N VAL A 22 -16.40 21.75 -25.11
CA VAL A 22 -15.03 21.95 -24.62
C VAL A 22 -14.46 23.14 -25.38
N ASP A 23 -14.63 24.33 -24.81
CA ASP A 23 -13.92 25.54 -25.22
C ASP A 23 -12.45 25.39 -24.80
N LEU A 24 -11.63 24.93 -25.74
CA LEU A 24 -10.18 24.95 -25.60
C LEU A 24 -9.73 26.41 -25.76
N GLY A 25 -9.92 27.19 -24.69
CA GLY A 25 -9.46 28.57 -24.64
C GLY A 25 -8.01 28.68 -25.14
N ASN A 26 -7.72 29.76 -25.89
CA ASN A 26 -6.45 29.96 -26.56
C ASN A 26 -5.26 29.61 -25.66
N SER A 27 -4.54 28.56 -26.03
CA SER A 27 -3.28 28.19 -25.42
C SER A 27 -2.27 29.31 -25.71
N VAL A 28 -2.15 30.26 -24.79
CA VAL A 28 -1.03 31.19 -24.78
C VAL A 28 0.20 30.40 -24.37
N VAL A 29 0.92 29.88 -25.37
CA VAL A 29 2.26 29.35 -25.20
C VAL A 29 3.14 30.50 -24.72
N LYS A 30 3.29 30.63 -23.40
CA LYS A 30 4.33 31.48 -22.82
C LYS A 30 5.66 30.80 -23.14
N GLY A 31 6.26 31.21 -24.25
CA GLY A 31 7.62 30.82 -24.62
C GLY A 31 8.54 31.02 -23.42
N SER A 32 9.15 29.93 -22.96
CA SER A 32 10.19 29.98 -21.94
C SER A 32 11.30 30.88 -22.46
N LYS A 33 11.57 31.99 -21.77
CA LYS A 33 12.68 32.88 -22.12
C LYS A 33 13.96 32.05 -22.24
N SER A 34 14.45 31.94 -23.47
CA SER A 34 15.70 31.30 -23.83
C SER A 34 16.84 32.07 -23.17
N GLY A 35 17.41 31.49 -22.11
CA GLY A 35 18.77 31.79 -21.71
C GLY A 35 19.69 31.10 -22.72
N SER A 36 20.61 31.87 -23.31
CA SER A 36 21.64 31.45 -24.26
C SER A 36 22.25 30.08 -23.92
N GLY A 37 21.80 29.05 -24.62
CA GLY A 37 22.34 27.70 -24.54
C GLY A 37 21.52 26.80 -25.46
N ASN A 38 22.20 26.10 -26.38
CA ASN A 38 21.60 25.18 -27.35
C ASN A 38 21.08 23.89 -26.69
N TYR A 39 20.23 24.00 -25.67
CA TYR A 39 19.60 22.87 -25.00
C TYR A 39 18.10 22.88 -25.30
N THR A 40 17.66 22.00 -26.18
CA THR A 40 16.24 21.67 -26.34
C THR A 40 15.75 21.07 -25.02
N LEU A 41 14.74 21.68 -24.40
CA LEU A 41 14.06 21.09 -23.24
C LEU A 41 13.53 19.71 -23.68
N ILE A 42 14.13 18.65 -23.14
CA ILE A 42 13.71 17.26 -23.40
C ILE A 42 12.23 17.14 -23.01
N PRO A 43 11.36 16.52 -23.85
CA PRO A 43 9.96 16.33 -23.51
C PRO A 43 9.83 15.67 -22.14
N LYS A 44 8.88 16.17 -21.34
CA LYS A 44 8.54 15.70 -19.98
C LYS A 44 8.57 14.16 -19.97
N GLU A 45 9.54 13.59 -19.26
CA GLU A 45 9.77 12.15 -19.22
C GLU A 45 8.51 11.45 -18.66
N TYR A 46 7.75 10.75 -19.51
CA TYR A 46 6.60 9.94 -19.08
C TYR A 46 7.13 8.59 -18.59
N LYS A 47 7.56 8.52 -17.33
CA LYS A 47 7.80 7.21 -16.70
C LYS A 47 6.45 6.53 -16.52
N ASN A 48 6.32 5.32 -17.07
CA ASN A 48 5.13 4.51 -16.90
C ASN A 48 4.96 4.23 -15.40
N THR A 49 4.00 4.89 -14.75
CA THR A 49 3.80 4.80 -13.30
C THR A 49 2.41 4.28 -13.06
N TYR A 50 2.31 3.16 -12.36
CA TYR A 50 1.03 2.58 -11.98
C TYR A 50 0.69 3.01 -10.56
N THR A 51 -0.45 3.66 -10.39
CA THR A 51 -0.94 4.07 -9.07
C THR A 51 -2.15 3.23 -8.71
N ILE A 52 -2.08 2.58 -7.56
CA ILE A 52 -3.17 1.82 -6.95
C ILE A 52 -3.65 2.63 -5.75
N THR A 53 -4.86 3.17 -5.83
CA THR A 53 -5.42 4.02 -4.78
C THR A 53 -6.12 3.20 -3.70
N GLN A 54 -6.35 3.80 -2.53
CA GLN A 54 -7.07 3.16 -1.43
C GLN A 54 -8.48 2.71 -1.84
N GLU A 55 -9.16 3.44 -2.71
CA GLU A 55 -10.48 3.06 -3.22
C GLU A 55 -10.42 1.74 -4.00
N LYS A 56 -9.44 1.60 -4.89
CA LYS A 56 -9.23 0.37 -5.66
C LYS A 56 -8.81 -0.80 -4.78
N ILE A 57 -8.02 -0.53 -3.73
CA ILE A 57 -7.62 -1.55 -2.76
C ILE A 57 -8.85 -2.16 -2.07
N ARG A 58 -9.81 -1.31 -1.69
CA ARG A 58 -11.04 -1.71 -1.03
C ARG A 58 -12.01 -2.40 -1.97
N GLU A 59 -12.17 -1.88 -3.19
CA GLU A 59 -13.05 -2.48 -4.22
C GLU A 59 -12.65 -3.93 -4.53
N ARG A 60 -11.34 -4.21 -4.55
CA ARG A 60 -10.78 -5.54 -4.80
C ARG A 60 -10.68 -6.42 -3.56
N ASN A 61 -10.96 -5.88 -2.38
CA ASN A 61 -10.83 -6.55 -1.09
C ASN A 61 -9.46 -7.25 -0.89
N TYR A 62 -8.36 -6.54 -1.19
CA TYR A 62 -7.03 -7.08 -0.92
C TYR A 62 -6.79 -7.17 0.59
N LYS A 63 -6.22 -8.30 1.04
CA LYS A 63 -6.07 -8.59 2.47
C LYS A 63 -4.77 -8.03 3.04
N ASN A 64 -3.77 -7.84 2.20
CA ASN A 64 -2.44 -7.35 2.58
C ASN A 64 -1.77 -6.67 1.37
N VAL A 65 -0.63 -6.02 1.61
CA VAL A 65 0.13 -5.33 0.55
C VAL A 65 0.63 -6.31 -0.52
N GLU A 66 0.96 -7.54 -0.15
CA GLU A 66 1.42 -8.55 -1.10
C GLU A 66 0.35 -8.88 -2.15
N ASP A 67 -0.91 -9.03 -1.75
CA ASP A 67 -2.04 -9.26 -2.65
C ASP A 67 -2.20 -8.12 -3.66
N VAL A 68 -2.04 -6.87 -3.19
CA VAL A 68 -2.06 -5.69 -4.07
C VAL A 68 -0.94 -5.74 -5.11
N LEU A 69 0.27 -6.13 -4.67
CA LEU A 69 1.44 -6.21 -5.54
C LEU A 69 1.38 -7.40 -6.50
N ARG A 70 0.74 -8.50 -6.13
CA ARG A 70 0.51 -9.66 -7.02
C ARG A 70 -0.39 -9.33 -8.19
N ASP A 71 -1.39 -8.46 -7.99
CA ASP A 71 -2.31 -8.02 -9.04
C ASP A 71 -1.75 -6.82 -9.85
N ALA A 72 -0.61 -6.27 -9.44
CA ALA A 72 -0.04 -5.10 -10.06
C ALA A 72 0.76 -5.41 -11.33
N PRO A 73 0.68 -4.57 -12.37
CA PRO A 73 1.37 -4.81 -13.63
C PRO A 73 2.90 -4.69 -13.47
N GLY A 74 3.62 -5.67 -14.02
CA GLY A 74 5.09 -5.67 -14.04
C GLY A 74 5.75 -5.99 -12.71
N VAL A 75 4.97 -6.46 -11.73
CA VAL A 75 5.43 -6.93 -10.42
C VAL A 75 5.15 -8.43 -10.31
N THR A 76 6.14 -9.17 -9.83
CA THR A 76 6.00 -10.59 -9.48
C THR A 76 6.42 -10.77 -8.04
N ILE A 77 5.59 -11.41 -7.22
CA ILE A 77 5.98 -11.80 -5.87
C ILE A 77 6.59 -13.20 -5.92
N GLN A 78 7.82 -13.30 -5.45
CA GLN A 78 8.51 -14.58 -5.26
C GLN A 78 8.50 -14.93 -3.77
N HIS A 79 8.13 -16.16 -3.45
CA HIS A 79 8.21 -16.68 -2.08
C HIS A 79 9.50 -17.48 -1.93
N THR A 80 10.27 -17.13 -0.91
CA THR A 80 11.48 -17.85 -0.52
C THR A 80 11.29 -18.44 0.87
N ALA A 81 12.22 -19.29 1.32
CA ALA A 81 12.20 -19.85 2.67
C ALA A 81 12.18 -18.78 3.79
N PHE A 82 12.55 -17.54 3.47
CA PHE A 82 12.64 -16.43 4.42
C PHE A 82 11.44 -15.47 4.35
N GLY A 83 10.58 -15.64 3.34
CA GLY A 83 9.42 -14.78 3.09
C GLY A 83 9.38 -14.17 1.68
N PRO A 84 8.49 -13.19 1.46
CA PRO A 84 8.21 -12.65 0.14
C PRO A 84 9.31 -11.71 -0.36
N ARG A 85 9.51 -11.71 -1.68
CA ARG A 85 10.37 -10.79 -2.41
C ARG A 85 9.58 -10.17 -3.56
N VAL A 86 9.81 -8.89 -3.82
CA VAL A 86 9.20 -8.15 -4.92
C VAL A 86 10.19 -8.17 -6.08
N ASP A 87 9.86 -8.91 -7.13
CA ASP A 87 10.61 -8.92 -8.38
C ASP A 87 9.94 -8.02 -9.42
N MET A 88 10.76 -7.30 -10.18
CA MET A 88 10.33 -6.47 -11.28
C MET A 88 11.30 -6.66 -12.44
N ARG A 89 10.74 -6.76 -13.65
CA ARG A 89 11.47 -6.91 -14.92
C ARG A 89 12.44 -8.10 -14.93
N GLY A 90 12.11 -9.20 -14.25
CA GLY A 90 12.92 -10.41 -14.21
C GLY A 90 14.27 -10.23 -13.51
N SER A 91 14.29 -9.44 -12.43
CA SER A 91 15.50 -9.28 -11.60
C SER A 91 15.84 -10.55 -10.82
N GLY A 92 14.90 -11.49 -10.69
CA GLY A 92 15.13 -12.84 -10.17
C GLY A 92 15.65 -12.83 -8.74
N GLU A 93 16.69 -13.62 -8.47
CA GLU A 93 17.32 -13.70 -7.15
C GLU A 93 17.88 -12.37 -6.65
N LYS A 94 18.28 -11.48 -7.58
CA LYS A 94 18.81 -10.14 -7.28
C LYS A 94 17.71 -9.09 -7.08
N SER A 95 16.44 -9.50 -7.02
CA SER A 95 15.30 -8.60 -6.83
C SER A 95 15.43 -7.72 -5.58
N LEU A 96 15.92 -8.25 -4.46
CA LEU A 96 16.14 -7.49 -3.22
C LEU A 96 17.10 -6.30 -3.38
N GLN A 97 18.09 -6.43 -4.28
CA GLN A 97 19.06 -5.38 -4.61
C GLN A 97 18.62 -4.50 -5.79
N ARG A 98 17.56 -4.84 -6.49
CA ARG A 98 17.19 -4.18 -7.76
C ARG A 98 15.85 -3.50 -7.70
N VAL A 99 14.99 -3.91 -6.77
CA VAL A 99 13.67 -3.33 -6.56
C VAL A 99 13.64 -2.62 -5.21
N LYS A 100 13.50 -1.30 -5.26
CA LYS A 100 13.44 -0.47 -4.05
C LYS A 100 11.99 -0.43 -3.57
N VAL A 101 11.74 -0.91 -2.36
CA VAL A 101 10.43 -0.82 -1.70
C VAL A 101 10.53 0.18 -0.57
N MET A 102 9.65 1.19 -0.59
CA MET A 102 9.65 2.26 0.39
C MET A 102 8.27 2.43 1.00
N VAL A 103 8.25 2.82 2.27
CA VAL A 103 7.04 3.27 2.96
C VAL A 103 7.28 4.71 3.41
N ASP A 104 6.41 5.62 2.97
CA ASP A 104 6.50 7.07 3.23
C ASP A 104 7.87 7.69 2.89
N GLY A 105 8.52 7.15 1.85
CA GLY A 105 9.83 7.59 1.37
C GLY A 105 11.04 6.97 2.09
N VAL A 106 10.82 6.09 3.07
CA VAL A 106 11.87 5.34 3.76
C VAL A 106 11.97 3.93 3.19
N SER A 107 13.19 3.52 2.83
CA SER A 107 13.48 2.16 2.33
C SER A 107 13.19 1.12 3.40
N ILE A 108 12.41 0.09 3.04
CA ILE A 108 12.20 -1.11 3.90
C ILE A 108 12.97 -2.33 3.40
N ASN A 109 13.75 -2.17 2.32
CA ASN A 109 14.66 -3.21 1.86
C ASN A 109 15.63 -3.60 2.98
N PRO A 110 15.84 -4.91 3.21
CA PRO A 110 16.85 -5.38 4.14
C PRO A 110 18.25 -4.98 3.63
N THR A 111 19.14 -4.64 4.55
CA THR A 111 20.55 -4.32 4.24
C THR A 111 21.34 -5.59 3.90
N GLU A 112 20.97 -6.71 4.50
CA GLU A 112 21.54 -8.02 4.24
C GLU A 112 20.64 -8.81 3.29
N GLU A 113 21.25 -9.53 2.36
CA GLU A 113 20.55 -10.21 1.27
C GLU A 113 20.40 -11.71 1.53
N THR A 114 21.37 -12.26 2.26
CA THR A 114 21.39 -13.62 2.74
C THR A 114 20.23 -13.82 3.70
N MET A 115 19.38 -14.77 3.38
CA MET A 115 18.29 -15.18 4.27
C MET A 115 17.27 -14.07 4.58
N ALA A 116 17.14 -13.08 3.70
CA ALA A 116 16.27 -11.93 3.93
C ALA A 116 14.97 -11.97 3.12
N SER A 117 13.95 -11.31 3.66
CA SER A 117 12.66 -11.06 3.04
C SER A 117 12.23 -9.61 3.20
N LEU A 118 11.30 -9.18 2.35
CA LEU A 118 10.71 -7.86 2.47
C LEU A 118 9.54 -7.91 3.47
N PRO A 119 9.52 -7.05 4.50
CA PRO A 119 8.44 -7.01 5.48
C PRO A 119 7.20 -6.28 4.94
N ILE A 120 6.79 -6.55 3.70
CA ILE A 120 5.61 -5.93 3.07
C ILE A 120 4.32 -6.32 3.81
N ASN A 121 4.26 -7.52 4.36
CA ASN A 121 3.13 -8.01 5.14
C ASN A 121 3.07 -7.42 6.55
N ALA A 122 4.09 -6.68 6.98
CA ALA A 122 4.08 -5.89 8.21
C ALA A 122 3.47 -4.49 8.00
N ILE A 123 2.94 -4.17 6.83
CA ILE A 123 2.23 -2.92 6.55
C ILE A 123 0.72 -3.19 6.66
N PRO A 124 -0.01 -2.56 7.61
CA PRO A 124 -1.46 -2.67 7.66
C PRO A 124 -2.07 -2.09 6.39
N ILE A 125 -2.86 -2.89 5.66
CA ILE A 125 -3.44 -2.48 4.38
C ILE A 125 -4.41 -1.28 4.53
N GLU A 126 -5.07 -1.19 5.68
CA GLU A 126 -6.01 -0.15 6.06
C GLU A 126 -5.32 1.22 6.20
N THR A 127 -4.02 1.21 6.53
CA THR A 127 -3.21 2.42 6.61
C THR A 127 -2.72 2.87 5.24
N VAL A 128 -2.81 2.05 4.19
CA VAL A 128 -2.28 2.37 2.85
C VAL A 128 -3.21 3.34 2.14
N LYS A 129 -2.69 4.50 1.75
CA LYS A 129 -3.39 5.50 0.95
C LYS A 129 -3.25 5.23 -0.54
N LYS A 130 -2.04 4.91 -0.97
CA LYS A 130 -1.73 4.53 -2.35
C LYS A 130 -0.44 3.74 -2.43
N ILE A 131 -0.34 2.92 -3.46
CA ILE A 131 0.90 2.25 -3.87
C ILE A 131 1.22 2.73 -5.28
N GLU A 132 2.44 3.24 -5.46
CA GLU A 132 2.97 3.68 -6.74
C GLU A 132 4.07 2.74 -7.18
N ILE A 133 3.97 2.25 -8.41
CA ILE A 133 4.90 1.30 -9.01
C ILE A 133 5.54 1.97 -10.21
N ILE A 134 6.85 2.11 -10.16
CA ILE A 134 7.67 2.77 -11.17
C ILE A 134 8.65 1.73 -11.72
N PRO A 135 8.36 1.11 -12.88
CA PRO A 135 9.23 0.11 -13.48
C PRO A 135 10.48 0.75 -14.09
N GLY A 136 11.65 0.30 -13.65
CA GLY A 136 12.95 0.71 -14.20
C GLY A 136 13.36 2.16 -13.92
N GLY A 137 14.67 2.43 -14.01
CA GLY A 137 15.21 3.79 -14.06
C GLY A 137 14.98 4.64 -12.80
N GLY A 138 14.92 4.02 -11.62
CA GLY A 138 14.71 4.72 -10.35
C GLY A 138 15.98 5.26 -9.69
N ALA A 139 17.17 4.86 -10.15
CA ALA A 139 18.43 5.10 -9.44
C ALA A 139 18.75 6.59 -9.20
N THR A 140 18.37 7.48 -10.13
CA THR A 140 18.64 8.92 -10.03
C THR A 140 17.81 9.60 -8.94
N LEU A 141 16.56 9.18 -8.74
CA LEU A 141 15.63 9.81 -7.78
C LEU A 141 15.57 9.07 -6.44
N TYR A 142 15.76 7.76 -6.46
CA TYR A 142 15.55 6.87 -5.31
C TYR A 142 16.84 6.19 -4.83
N GLY A 143 17.96 6.46 -5.50
CA GLY A 143 19.28 5.97 -5.13
C GLY A 143 19.51 4.49 -5.48
N SER A 144 20.51 3.92 -4.83
CA SER A 144 20.92 2.53 -5.05
C SER A 144 19.76 1.56 -4.82
N GLY A 145 19.78 0.49 -5.59
CA GLY A 145 18.82 -0.61 -5.51
C GLY A 145 17.49 -0.40 -6.23
N SER A 146 17.43 0.55 -7.16
CA SER A 146 16.21 0.93 -7.90
C SER A 146 16.29 0.64 -9.41
N VAL A 147 17.15 -0.31 -9.81
CA VAL A 147 17.43 -0.61 -11.23
C VAL A 147 16.26 -1.34 -11.90
N GLY A 148 15.69 -2.34 -11.22
CA GLY A 148 14.51 -3.08 -11.65
C GLY A 148 13.23 -2.26 -11.50
N GLY A 149 13.15 -1.41 -10.48
CA GLY A 149 12.05 -0.48 -10.29
C GLY A 149 11.92 -0.01 -8.84
N VAL A 150 10.83 0.71 -8.58
CA VAL A 150 10.50 1.27 -7.28
C VAL A 150 9.03 0.99 -6.96
N VAL A 151 8.78 0.50 -5.76
CA VAL A 151 7.46 0.39 -5.15
C VAL A 151 7.40 1.37 -3.98
N SER A 152 6.61 2.43 -4.13
CA SER A 152 6.44 3.49 -3.14
C SER A 152 5.06 3.38 -2.50
N ILE A 153 5.03 3.04 -1.22
CA ILE A 153 3.81 2.88 -0.43
C ILE A 153 3.64 4.16 0.39
N THR A 154 2.55 4.88 0.13
CA THR A 154 2.18 6.06 0.93
C THR A 154 1.11 5.67 1.91
N THR A 155 1.32 5.95 3.19
CA THR A 155 0.32 5.69 4.23
C THR A 155 -0.54 6.92 4.53
N ASN A 156 -1.70 6.69 5.15
CA ASN A 156 -2.57 7.71 5.69
C ASN A 156 -1.96 8.43 6.91
N SER A 157 -0.88 7.90 7.50
CA SER A 157 -0.06 8.60 8.49
C SER A 157 0.63 9.83 7.91
N ASN A 158 0.82 9.89 6.59
CA ASN A 158 1.32 11.07 5.89
C ASN A 158 0.22 12.09 5.55
N ALA A 159 -1.06 11.77 5.77
CA ALA A 159 -2.15 12.71 5.54
C ALA A 159 -2.15 13.78 6.64
N THR A 160 -2.36 15.05 6.30
CA THR A 160 -2.60 16.13 7.29
C THR A 160 -4.08 16.42 7.47
N LYS A 161 -4.95 15.54 7.00
CA LYS A 161 -6.41 15.67 7.09
C LYS A 161 -6.93 14.58 8.01
N ASN A 162 -7.96 14.92 8.79
CA ASN A 162 -8.61 13.95 9.63
C ASN A 162 -9.17 12.82 8.77
N ASN A 163 -8.87 11.60 9.15
CA ASN A 163 -9.35 10.41 8.47
C ASN A 163 -9.58 9.28 9.47
N PHE A 164 -10.49 8.39 9.10
CA PHE A 164 -10.77 7.17 9.84
C PHE A 164 -11.22 6.12 8.84
N PHE A 165 -10.63 4.94 8.98
CA PHE A 165 -10.88 3.76 8.17
C PHE A 165 -11.04 2.59 9.11
N MET A 166 -12.01 1.75 8.82
CA MET A 166 -12.27 0.51 9.53
C MET A 166 -12.69 -0.53 8.52
N ASP A 167 -12.22 -1.74 8.72
CA ASP A 167 -12.43 -2.87 7.84
C ASP A 167 -12.67 -4.13 8.67
N LEU A 168 -13.65 -4.92 8.25
CA LEU A 168 -14.11 -6.12 8.93
C LEU A 168 -14.42 -7.16 7.86
N ASN A 169 -13.69 -8.28 7.85
CA ASN A 169 -13.94 -9.37 6.92
C ASN A 169 -14.14 -10.68 7.64
N TYR A 170 -15.04 -11.48 7.07
CA TYR A 170 -15.27 -12.87 7.42
C TYR A 170 -15.39 -13.68 6.13
N GLY A 171 -14.80 -14.89 6.05
CA GLY A 171 -14.85 -15.71 4.85
C GLY A 171 -14.42 -17.15 5.05
N SER A 172 -14.23 -17.85 3.93
CA SER A 172 -13.78 -19.25 3.89
C SER A 172 -12.44 -19.47 4.62
N TYR A 173 -12.19 -20.70 5.07
CA TYR A 173 -10.99 -21.07 5.84
C TYR A 173 -10.85 -20.30 7.15
N ASP A 174 -11.97 -20.12 7.86
CA ASP A 174 -12.08 -19.30 9.07
C ASP A 174 -11.38 -17.94 8.97
N HIS A 175 -11.46 -17.33 7.77
CA HIS A 175 -10.78 -16.07 7.50
C HIS A 175 -11.50 -14.96 8.26
N ARG A 176 -10.81 -14.37 9.23
CA ARG A 176 -11.31 -13.26 10.06
C ARG A 176 -10.27 -12.15 10.02
N SER A 177 -10.67 -10.98 9.56
CA SER A 177 -9.82 -9.80 9.67
C SER A 177 -10.56 -8.62 10.26
N PHE A 178 -9.84 -7.86 11.05
CA PHE A 178 -10.31 -6.62 11.63
C PHE A 178 -9.17 -5.63 11.60
N GLY A 179 -9.39 -4.49 10.96
CA GLY A 179 -8.43 -3.42 10.93
C GLY A 179 -9.09 -2.07 11.11
N PHE A 180 -8.37 -1.16 11.75
CA PHE A 180 -8.73 0.25 11.76
C PHE A 180 -7.48 1.10 11.66
N ALA A 181 -7.60 2.23 10.98
CA ALA A 181 -6.54 3.20 10.83
C ALA A 181 -7.13 4.59 10.77
N GLY A 182 -6.42 5.56 11.32
CA GLY A 182 -6.90 6.92 11.28
C GLY A 182 -5.84 7.92 11.70
N GLY A 183 -6.21 9.17 11.59
CA GLY A 183 -5.41 10.24 12.13
C GLY A 183 -6.22 11.50 12.30
N TYR A 184 -5.77 12.30 13.25
CA TYR A 184 -6.48 13.46 13.74
C TYR A 184 -5.52 14.61 14.01
N ASN A 185 -5.89 15.80 13.55
CA ASN A 185 -5.20 17.03 13.93
C ASN A 185 -5.72 17.46 15.30
N ILE A 186 -4.95 17.18 16.35
CA ILE A 186 -5.27 17.67 17.70
C ILE A 186 -5.22 19.20 17.70
N ASN A 187 -4.19 19.76 17.06
CA ASN A 187 -3.97 21.19 16.87
C ASN A 187 -3.49 21.45 15.43
N PRO A 188 -3.51 22.70 14.92
CA PRO A 188 -2.96 23.03 13.59
C PRO A 188 -1.48 22.63 13.38
N LYS A 189 -0.76 22.43 14.49
CA LYS A 189 0.65 22.02 14.52
C LYS A 189 0.88 20.54 14.78
N LEU A 190 -0.09 19.80 15.33
CA LEU A 190 0.10 18.42 15.78
C LEU A 190 -0.96 17.51 15.14
N TYR A 191 -0.47 16.58 14.31
CA TYR A 191 -1.25 15.49 13.75
C TYR A 191 -0.81 14.17 14.38
N VAL A 192 -1.76 13.37 14.86
CA VAL A 192 -1.51 12.03 15.41
C VAL A 192 -2.18 11.01 14.51
N ASN A 193 -1.52 9.89 14.28
CA ASN A 193 -2.06 8.77 13.53
C ASN A 193 -1.90 7.46 14.30
N TYR A 194 -2.81 6.55 14.05
CA TYR A 194 -2.87 5.23 14.65
C TYR A 194 -3.35 4.22 13.63
N GLY A 195 -2.96 2.96 13.82
CA GLY A 195 -3.38 1.84 13.01
C GLY A 195 -3.30 0.55 13.79
N PHE A 196 -4.27 -0.32 13.58
CA PHE A 196 -4.30 -1.67 14.08
C PHE A 196 -4.85 -2.58 12.98
N SER A 197 -4.24 -3.74 12.81
CA SER A 197 -4.75 -4.78 11.92
C SER A 197 -4.53 -6.13 12.56
N TYR A 198 -5.59 -6.93 12.56
CA TYR A 198 -5.62 -8.31 12.99
C TYR A 198 -6.14 -9.16 11.84
N LEU A 199 -5.44 -10.24 11.55
CA LEU A 199 -5.85 -11.23 10.56
C LEU A 199 -5.61 -12.61 11.15
N ASN A 200 -6.63 -13.46 11.10
CA ASN A 200 -6.57 -14.88 11.39
C ASN A 200 -7.14 -15.63 10.18
N SER A 201 -6.48 -16.69 9.75
CA SER A 201 -6.97 -17.51 8.64
C SER A 201 -6.33 -18.88 8.68
N GLU A 202 -7.11 -19.90 8.34
CA GLU A 202 -6.57 -21.19 7.93
C GLU A 202 -6.18 -21.14 6.44
N GLY A 203 -5.24 -22.00 6.05
CA GLY A 203 -4.82 -22.17 4.66
C GLY A 203 -5.60 -23.27 3.95
N TYR A 204 -5.28 -23.46 2.66
CA TYR A 204 -5.91 -24.49 1.85
C TYR A 204 -5.43 -25.89 2.23
N ARG A 205 -4.18 -26.01 2.68
CA ARG A 205 -3.62 -27.28 3.13
C ARG A 205 -3.84 -27.43 4.63
N ARG A 206 -4.02 -28.67 5.07
CA ARG A 206 -4.17 -28.98 6.49
C ARG A 206 -2.95 -28.46 7.26
N GLU A 207 -3.20 -27.94 8.44
CA GLU A 207 -2.20 -27.37 9.36
C GLU A 207 -1.55 -26.06 8.91
N GLU A 208 -2.02 -25.45 7.81
CA GLU A 208 -1.67 -24.08 7.47
C GLU A 208 -2.52 -23.09 8.25
N GLU A 209 -1.88 -22.24 9.04
CA GLU A 209 -2.53 -21.25 9.89
C GLU A 209 -1.74 -19.94 9.83
N LYS A 210 -2.45 -18.82 9.73
CA LYS A 210 -1.86 -17.49 9.66
C LYS A 210 -2.51 -16.57 10.68
N GLU A 211 -1.67 -16.01 11.55
CA GLU A 211 -2.08 -15.02 12.54
C GLU A 211 -1.17 -13.79 12.43
N ASN A 212 -1.74 -12.63 12.08
CA ASN A 212 -1.02 -11.37 11.98
C ASN A 212 -1.63 -10.35 12.94
N LYS A 213 -0.78 -9.68 13.71
CA LYS A 213 -1.13 -8.52 14.55
C LYS A 213 -0.17 -7.39 14.23
N ILE A 214 -0.69 -6.26 13.77
CA ILE A 214 0.12 -5.10 13.44
C ILE A 214 -0.43 -3.89 14.17
N PHE A 215 0.46 -3.18 14.86
CA PHE A 215 0.18 -1.91 15.50
C PHE A 215 1.04 -0.82 14.87
N LEU A 216 0.43 0.33 14.64
CA LEU A 216 1.08 1.53 14.12
C LEU A 216 0.66 2.72 14.96
N GLY A 217 1.63 3.54 15.34
CA GLY A 217 1.39 4.81 16.01
C GLY A 217 2.39 5.85 15.55
N GLY A 218 1.94 7.09 15.40
CA GLY A 218 2.85 8.16 15.02
C GLY A 218 2.29 9.55 15.25
N PHE A 219 3.17 10.53 15.19
CA PHE A 219 2.81 11.94 15.23
C PHE A 219 3.65 12.76 14.26
N ASP A 220 3.09 13.85 13.77
CA ASP A 220 3.73 14.87 12.94
C ASP A 220 3.53 16.23 13.63
N TYR A 221 4.65 16.82 14.08
CA TYR A 221 4.68 18.10 14.77
C TYR A 221 5.35 19.17 13.89
N LYS A 222 4.58 20.20 13.54
CA LYS A 222 5.03 21.36 12.77
C LYS A 222 5.45 22.47 13.72
N PHE A 223 6.76 22.70 13.83
CA PHE A 223 7.27 23.85 14.58
C PHE A 223 6.85 25.15 13.89
N ASN A 224 7.15 25.25 12.60
CA ASN A 224 6.91 26.41 11.73
C ASN A 224 6.46 25.92 10.33
N LYS A 225 6.13 26.84 9.41
CA LYS A 225 5.76 26.50 8.03
C LYS A 225 6.83 25.71 7.25
N LYS A 226 8.10 25.78 7.68
CA LYS A 226 9.25 25.12 7.02
C LYS A 226 9.78 23.90 7.79
N ASN A 227 9.51 23.80 9.09
CA ASN A 227 10.14 22.80 9.96
C ASN A 227 9.06 21.89 10.55
N ARG A 228 9.17 20.59 10.28
CA ARG A 228 8.32 19.54 10.86
C ARG A 228 9.19 18.38 11.34
N VAL A 229 8.76 17.72 12.41
CA VAL A 229 9.31 16.45 12.86
C VAL A 229 8.20 15.42 12.87
N ARG A 230 8.51 14.23 12.37
CA ARG A 230 7.60 13.09 12.37
C ARG A 230 8.26 11.92 13.09
N LEU A 231 7.49 11.28 13.96
CA LEU A 231 7.83 9.98 14.53
C LEU A 231 6.76 8.98 14.12
N GLN A 232 7.18 7.79 13.70
CA GLN A 232 6.29 6.67 13.43
C GLN A 232 6.93 5.42 14.03
N VAL A 233 6.13 4.66 14.77
CA VAL A 233 6.50 3.37 15.34
C VAL A 233 5.54 2.34 14.79
N ARG A 234 6.10 1.22 14.38
CA ARG A 234 5.33 0.07 13.94
C ARG A 234 5.84 -1.18 14.62
N HIS A 235 4.91 -1.99 15.10
CA HIS A 235 5.19 -3.30 15.64
C HIS A 235 4.31 -4.32 14.92
N SER A 236 4.89 -5.44 14.51
CA SER A 236 4.19 -6.51 13.83
C SER A 236 4.61 -7.85 14.41
N ASP A 237 3.62 -8.64 14.83
CA ASP A 237 3.76 -10.05 15.17
C ASP A 237 3.05 -10.85 14.07
N ILE A 238 3.81 -11.68 13.36
CA ILE A 238 3.35 -12.45 12.21
C ILE A 238 3.72 -13.90 12.48
N LYS A 239 2.69 -14.76 12.56
CA LYS A 239 2.84 -16.21 12.65
C LYS A 239 2.25 -16.82 11.39
N ASP A 240 3.04 -17.70 10.79
CA ASP A 240 2.70 -18.39 9.56
C ASP A 240 3.17 -19.84 9.73
N ASP A 241 2.23 -20.70 10.09
CA ASP A 241 2.44 -22.13 10.18
C ASP A 241 2.16 -22.74 8.81
N SER A 242 3.12 -23.51 8.29
CA SER A 242 2.96 -24.23 7.02
C SER A 242 2.83 -25.72 7.23
N SER A 243 2.20 -26.42 6.26
CA SER A 243 1.95 -27.87 6.36
C SER A 243 3.22 -28.73 6.45
N ASN A 244 4.39 -28.15 6.18
CA ASN A 244 5.67 -28.85 6.16
C ASN A 244 6.50 -28.61 7.44
N GLN A 245 5.96 -27.87 8.41
CA GLN A 245 6.61 -27.59 9.69
C GLN A 245 6.13 -28.55 10.78
N LEU A 246 7.05 -29.01 11.63
CA LEU A 246 6.70 -29.83 12.79
C LEU A 246 6.14 -28.95 13.91
N LYS A 247 4.85 -29.12 14.22
CA LYS A 247 4.23 -28.43 15.36
C LYS A 247 4.81 -28.92 16.69
N LYS A 248 5.02 -28.00 17.64
CA LYS A 248 5.50 -28.33 19.01
C LYS A 248 4.64 -29.40 19.70
N ARG A 249 3.33 -29.41 19.44
CA ARG A 249 2.40 -30.44 19.94
C ARG A 249 2.73 -31.84 19.42
N ASN A 250 3.11 -31.96 18.14
CA ASN A 250 3.41 -33.24 17.51
C ASN A 250 4.77 -33.79 18.01
N TYR A 251 5.72 -32.90 18.32
CA TYR A 251 6.99 -33.26 18.95
C TYR A 251 6.80 -33.87 20.35
N LEU A 252 6.03 -33.21 21.22
CA LEU A 252 5.78 -33.67 22.60
C LEU A 252 4.98 -34.98 22.67
N GLN A 253 4.18 -35.28 21.65
CA GLN A 253 3.44 -36.54 21.57
C GLN A 253 4.32 -37.72 21.12
N THR A 254 5.46 -37.43 20.47
CA THR A 254 6.42 -38.44 20.02
C THR A 254 7.32 -38.92 21.18
N GLU A 255 7.59 -38.07 22.19
CA GLU A 255 8.30 -38.48 23.42
C GLU A 255 7.47 -39.37 24.36
N LEU A 256 6.16 -39.50 24.14
CA LEU A 256 5.24 -40.27 24.98
C LEU A 256 4.92 -41.67 24.43
N LEU A 257 5.54 -42.07 23.32
CA LEU A 257 5.40 -43.43 22.78
C LEU A 257 6.63 -44.26 23.19
N PRO A 258 6.48 -45.23 24.10
CA PRO A 258 7.56 -46.19 24.35
C PRO A 258 7.75 -47.06 23.09
N VAL A 259 9.03 -47.30 22.76
CA VAL A 259 9.49 -48.23 21.72
C VAL A 259 8.99 -49.65 21.99
#